data_AF-A0A956KNP8-F1
#
_entry.id   AF-A0A956KNP8-F1
#
_cell.length_a   1.000
_cell.length_b   1.000
_cell.length_c   1.000
_cell.angle_alpha   90.00
_cell.angle_beta   90.00
_cell.angle_gamma   90.00
#
_symmetry.space_group_name_H-M   'P 1'
#
loop_
_entity.id
_entity.type
_entity.pdbx_description
1 polymer ?
#
loop_
_entity_poly.entity_id
_entity_poly.type
_entity_poly.pdbx_seq_one_letter_code
_entity_poly.pdbx_strand_id
1 'polypeptide(L)'
;MMEVDAAPLEIAGPVPGIEQVLTQDALVFLGALCANFQPRIEALLAHRREAQTRYDAGERPRFLPETDEVRRSSWRVAEAPADLRRRTVEITGPIDPKMIVNALRSGADVFMADCEDATAPSWANVIAGQLALMQAVRREL
;
A
#
# COMPACT_ATOMS: atom_id res chain seq x y z
N MET A 1 19.74 18.19 8.41
CA MET A 1 19.48 17.06 7.50
C MET A 1 19.82 15.83 8.32
N MET A 2 18.84 15.07 8.80
CA MET A 2 19.13 13.81 9.49
C MET A 2 19.69 12.84 8.44
N GLU A 3 20.92 12.39 8.61
CA GLU A 3 21.43 11.20 7.93
C GLU A 3 20.56 10.04 8.40
N VAL A 4 19.65 9.59 7.54
CA VAL A 4 18.93 8.34 7.74
C VAL A 4 19.85 7.27 7.17
N ASP A 5 20.51 6.53 8.05
CA ASP A 5 21.30 5.37 7.66
C ASP A 5 20.33 4.35 7.02
N ALA A 6 20.33 4.29 5.69
CA ALA A 6 19.39 3.46 4.96
C ALA A 6 19.67 1.99 5.30
N ALA A 7 18.64 1.25 5.73
CA ALA A 7 18.80 -0.17 5.99
C ALA A 7 19.38 -0.87 4.74
N PRO A 8 20.37 -1.76 4.87
CA PRO A 8 20.94 -2.45 3.73
C PRO A 8 19.84 -3.32 3.09
N LEU A 9 19.42 -2.94 1.89
CA LEU A 9 18.46 -3.70 1.10
C LEU A 9 19.20 -4.74 0.27
N GLU A 10 18.71 -5.98 0.30
CA GLU A 10 19.17 -7.05 -0.59
C GLU A 10 18.13 -7.26 -1.70
N ILE A 11 18.60 -7.30 -2.94
CA ILE A 11 17.75 -7.56 -4.10
C ILE A 11 17.75 -9.06 -4.37
N ALA A 12 16.59 -9.70 -4.23
CA ALA A 12 16.44 -11.17 -4.27
C ALA A 12 16.85 -11.82 -5.61
N GLY A 13 16.91 -11.08 -6.70
CA GLY A 13 17.36 -11.57 -8.00
C GLY A 13 16.92 -10.71 -9.18
N PRO A 14 17.49 -10.95 -10.38
CA PRO A 14 17.15 -10.19 -11.56
C PRO A 14 15.77 -10.58 -12.11
N VAL A 15 15.01 -9.59 -12.56
CA VAL A 15 13.79 -9.76 -13.38
C VAL A 15 13.73 -8.66 -14.44
N PRO A 16 13.04 -8.85 -15.57
CA PRO A 16 12.96 -7.85 -16.62
C PRO A 16 12.39 -6.51 -16.13
N GLY A 17 13.04 -5.39 -16.47
CA GLY A 17 12.59 -4.03 -16.13
C GLY A 17 12.87 -3.60 -14.70
N ILE A 18 13.55 -4.43 -13.89
CA ILE A 18 13.90 -4.13 -12.50
C ILE A 18 14.72 -2.85 -12.37
N GLU A 19 15.59 -2.56 -13.33
CA GLU A 19 16.45 -1.37 -13.34
C GLU A 19 15.68 -0.05 -13.48
N GLN A 20 14.46 -0.11 -14.03
CA GLN A 20 13.58 1.05 -14.17
C GLN A 20 12.74 1.28 -12.91
N VAL A 21 12.45 0.20 -12.17
CA VAL A 21 11.62 0.25 -10.94
C VAL A 21 12.49 0.49 -9.71
N LEU A 22 13.58 -0.28 -9.56
CA LEU A 22 14.52 -0.23 -8.44
C LEU A 22 15.78 0.56 -8.83
N THR A 23 15.58 1.83 -9.18
CA THR A 23 16.70 2.76 -9.38
C THR A 23 17.43 2.99 -8.05
N GLN A 24 18.65 3.53 -8.12
CA GLN A 24 19.41 3.85 -6.91
C GLN A 24 18.63 4.78 -5.96
N ASP A 25 17.98 5.82 -6.49
CA ASP A 25 17.18 6.75 -5.70
C ASP A 25 15.96 6.06 -5.07
N ALA A 26 15.30 5.16 -5.80
CA ALA A 26 14.19 4.37 -5.28
C ALA A 26 14.64 3.46 -4.14
N LEU A 27 15.80 2.81 -4.27
CA LEU A 27 16.37 1.96 -3.22
C LEU A 27 16.77 2.77 -1.98
N VAL A 28 17.37 3.95 -2.15
CA VAL A 28 17.66 4.86 -1.03
C VAL A 28 16.39 5.26 -0.30
N PHE A 29 15.34 5.62 -1.06
CA PHE A 29 14.05 5.98 -0.49
C PHE A 29 13.39 4.80 0.26
N LEU A 30 13.35 3.61 -0.35
CA LEU A 30 12.82 2.40 0.30
C LEU A 30 13.60 2.04 1.56
N GLY A 31 14.93 2.13 1.53
CA GLY A 31 15.79 1.87 2.69
C GLY A 31 15.49 2.82 3.84
N ALA A 32 15.24 4.10 3.55
CA ALA A 32 14.81 5.08 4.54
C ALA A 32 13.41 4.79 5.10
N LEU A 33 12.45 4.35 4.27
CA LEU A 33 11.13 3.94 4.75
C LEU A 33 11.22 2.73 5.69
N CYS A 34 11.99 1.70 5.30
CA CYS A 34 12.23 0.52 6.13
C CYS A 34 12.85 0.91 7.48
N ALA A 35 13.94 1.69 7.48
CA ALA A 35 14.61 2.11 8.70
C ALA A 35 13.66 2.88 9.66
N ASN A 36 12.80 3.75 9.12
CA ASN A 36 11.91 4.58 9.93
C ASN A 36 10.67 3.84 10.45
N PHE A 37 10.09 2.93 9.66
CA PHE A 37 8.76 2.37 9.95
C PHE A 37 8.74 0.90 10.36
N GLN A 38 9.78 0.12 10.00
CA GLN A 38 9.84 -1.33 10.32
C GLN A 38 9.68 -1.60 11.83
N PRO A 39 10.35 -0.89 12.77
CA PRO A 39 10.20 -1.17 14.20
C PRO A 39 8.75 -0.97 14.69
N ARG A 40 8.04 0.03 14.14
CA ARG A 40 6.64 0.27 14.49
C ARG A 40 5.73 -0.80 13.92
N ILE A 41 5.99 -1.27 12.70
CA ILE A 41 5.24 -2.37 12.08
C ILE A 41 5.36 -3.63 12.95
N GLU A 42 6.58 -3.98 13.38
CA GLU A 42 6.83 -5.14 14.24
C GLU A 42 6.09 -5.04 15.59
N ALA A 43 6.14 -3.87 16.24
CA ALA A 43 5.41 -3.62 17.47
C ALA A 43 3.90 -3.77 17.29
N LEU A 44 3.33 -3.27 16.18
CA LEU A 44 1.91 -3.40 15.88
C LEU A 44 1.51 -4.86 15.59
N LEU A 45 2.35 -5.63 14.91
CA LEU A 45 2.11 -7.06 14.69
C LEU A 45 2.16 -7.87 15.99
N ALA A 46 3.07 -7.51 16.92
CA ALA A 46 3.08 -8.09 18.26
C ALA A 46 1.81 -7.76 19.04
N HIS A 47 1.37 -6.49 19.04
CA HIS A 47 0.12 -6.08 19.67
C HIS A 47 -1.12 -6.80 19.11
N ARG A 48 -1.14 -7.14 17.81
CA ARG A 48 -2.23 -7.97 17.23
C ARG A 48 -2.29 -9.35 17.87
N ARG A 49 -1.13 -9.99 18.13
CA ARG A 49 -1.07 -11.29 18.80
C ARG A 49 -1.55 -11.19 20.25
N GLU A 50 -1.13 -10.16 20.97
CA GLU A 50 -1.58 -9.90 22.35
C GLU A 50 -3.09 -9.67 22.42
N ALA A 51 -3.66 -8.89 21.49
CA ALA A 51 -5.09 -8.68 21.39
C ALA A 51 -5.83 -10.00 21.12
N GLN A 52 -5.32 -10.83 20.21
CA GLN A 52 -5.89 -12.14 19.93
C GLN A 52 -5.91 -13.03 21.18
N THR A 53 -4.81 -13.09 21.95
CA THR A 53 -4.77 -13.86 23.20
C THR A 53 -5.84 -13.41 24.20
N ARG A 54 -6.11 -12.11 24.31
CA ARG A 54 -7.19 -11.62 25.19
C ARG A 54 -8.57 -12.00 24.67
N TYR A 55 -8.79 -11.96 23.35
CA TYR A 55 -10.05 -12.40 22.75
C TYR A 55 -10.29 -13.90 22.95
N ASP A 56 -9.24 -14.71 22.83
CA ASP A 56 -9.31 -16.15 23.09
C ASP A 56 -9.64 -16.44 24.57
N ALA A 57 -9.19 -15.57 25.49
CA ALA A 57 -9.54 -15.62 26.91
C ALA A 57 -10.97 -15.09 27.23
N GLY A 58 -11.75 -14.73 26.21
CA GLY A 58 -13.15 -14.32 26.34
C GLY A 58 -13.40 -12.81 26.32
N GLU A 59 -12.36 -11.98 26.17
CA GLU A 59 -12.57 -10.55 25.89
C GLU A 59 -13.29 -10.38 24.54
N ARG A 60 -14.16 -9.37 24.42
CA ARG A 60 -14.85 -9.03 23.18
C ARG A 60 -14.44 -7.63 22.71
N PRO A 61 -14.32 -7.40 21.39
CA PRO A 61 -14.12 -6.06 20.86
C PRO A 61 -15.21 -5.11 21.35
N ARG A 62 -14.81 -3.91 21.74
CA ARG A 62 -15.70 -2.85 22.24
C ARG A 62 -15.15 -1.48 21.86
N PHE A 63 -16.01 -0.47 21.92
CA PHE A 63 -15.54 0.92 21.82
C PHE A 63 -14.61 1.23 22.99
N LEU A 64 -13.44 1.78 22.68
CA LEU A 64 -12.46 2.14 23.70
C LEU A 64 -12.94 3.38 24.47
N PRO A 65 -12.99 3.35 25.81
CA PRO A 65 -13.35 4.52 26.61
C PRO A 65 -12.39 5.70 26.39
N GLU A 66 -11.11 5.43 26.20
CA GLU A 66 -10.06 6.46 26.00
C GLU A 66 -10.22 7.29 24.73
N THR A 67 -10.98 6.81 23.73
CA THR A 67 -11.25 7.55 22.48
C THR A 67 -12.67 8.15 22.42
N ASP A 68 -13.36 8.24 23.55
CA ASP A 68 -14.73 8.79 23.60
C ASP A 68 -14.81 10.26 23.18
N GLU A 69 -13.83 11.07 23.59
CA GLU A 69 -13.74 12.48 23.21
C GLU A 69 -13.62 12.65 21.68
N VAL A 70 -12.80 11.82 21.02
CA VAL A 70 -12.63 11.86 19.56
C VAL A 70 -13.94 11.50 18.85
N ARG A 71 -14.71 10.53 19.37
CA ARG A 71 -15.99 10.14 18.77
C ARG A 71 -17.11 11.16 18.98
N ARG A 72 -17.05 11.94 20.06
CA ARG A 72 -18.09 12.92 20.43
C ARG A 72 -17.79 14.34 19.96
N SER A 73 -16.54 14.63 19.61
CA SER A 73 -16.13 15.94 19.13
C SER A 73 -16.56 16.19 17.69
N SER A 74 -16.73 17.48 17.34
CA SER A 74 -17.07 17.91 15.99
C SER A 74 -15.80 18.13 15.18
N TRP A 75 -15.40 17.13 14.39
CA TRP A 75 -14.30 17.22 13.43
C TRP A 75 -14.69 16.58 12.10
N ARG A 76 -13.91 16.85 11.06
CA ARG A 76 -14.03 16.23 9.74
C ARG A 76 -12.65 15.92 9.19
N VAL A 77 -12.55 14.92 8.32
CA VAL A 77 -11.34 14.67 7.52
C VAL A 77 -11.05 15.86 6.60
N ALA A 78 -9.83 15.94 6.08
CA ALA A 78 -9.46 16.90 5.05
C ALA A 78 -10.34 16.76 3.79
N GLU A 79 -10.50 17.85 3.03
CA GLU A 79 -11.29 17.85 1.80
C GLU A 79 -10.68 16.91 0.75
N ALA A 80 -11.53 16.13 0.09
CA ALA A 80 -11.10 15.23 -0.97
C ALA A 80 -10.67 16.04 -2.23
N PRO A 81 -9.55 15.67 -2.87
CA PRO A 81 -9.19 16.13 -4.21
C PRO A 81 -10.34 15.94 -5.22
N ALA A 82 -10.38 16.79 -6.24
CA ALA A 82 -11.53 16.86 -7.17
C ALA A 82 -11.83 15.53 -7.89
N ASP A 83 -10.78 14.81 -8.27
CA ASP A 83 -10.83 13.49 -8.90
C ASP A 83 -11.38 12.38 -7.98
N LEU A 84 -11.30 12.54 -6.65
CA LEU A 84 -11.83 11.58 -5.67
C LEU A 84 -13.24 11.90 -5.18
N ARG A 85 -13.88 12.97 -5.67
CA ARG A 85 -15.24 13.36 -5.25
C ARG A 85 -16.34 12.49 -5.86
N ARG A 86 -16.09 11.91 -7.03
CA ARG A 86 -17.01 10.99 -7.70
C ARG A 86 -16.41 9.60 -7.71
N ARG A 87 -17.02 8.68 -6.95
CA ARG A 87 -16.56 7.29 -6.76
C ARG A 87 -17.77 6.35 -6.70
N THR A 88 -18.66 6.49 -7.68
CA THR A 88 -19.95 5.75 -7.73
C THR A 88 -19.73 4.30 -8.09
N VAL A 89 -18.80 4.05 -9.02
CA VAL A 89 -18.38 2.71 -9.43
C VAL A 89 -16.87 2.65 -9.39
N GLU A 90 -16.34 1.66 -8.68
CA GLU A 90 -14.92 1.35 -8.64
C GLU A 90 -14.72 -0.07 -9.14
N ILE A 91 -13.75 -0.26 -10.01
CA ILE A 91 -13.32 -1.59 -10.45
C ILE A 91 -12.02 -1.95 -9.73
N THR A 92 -11.88 -3.20 -9.33
CA THR A 92 -10.66 -3.73 -8.74
C THR A 92 -10.07 -4.79 -9.66
N GLY A 93 -8.75 -4.98 -9.61
CA GLY A 93 -8.10 -6.00 -10.43
C GLY A 93 -6.59 -6.02 -10.24
N PRO A 94 -5.94 -7.11 -10.69
CA PRO A 94 -4.51 -7.29 -10.55
C PRO A 94 -3.72 -6.24 -11.36
N ILE A 95 -2.44 -6.14 -11.04
CA ILE A 95 -1.50 -5.20 -11.68
C ILE A 95 -0.84 -5.76 -12.95
N ASP A 96 -1.43 -6.77 -13.61
CA ASP A 96 -0.92 -7.18 -14.92
C ASP A 96 -1.27 -6.14 -16.00
N PRO A 97 -0.39 -5.90 -16.99
CA PRO A 97 -0.56 -4.84 -17.99
C PRO A 97 -1.92 -4.86 -18.71
N LYS A 98 -2.40 -6.04 -19.08
CA LYS A 98 -3.65 -6.19 -19.84
C LYS A 98 -4.84 -5.81 -18.96
N MET A 99 -4.85 -6.24 -17.70
CA MET A 99 -5.91 -5.92 -16.76
C MET A 99 -5.93 -4.44 -16.39
N ILE A 100 -4.76 -3.82 -16.21
CA ILE A 100 -4.66 -2.36 -16.00
C ILE A 100 -5.32 -1.60 -17.15
N VAL A 101 -4.99 -1.94 -18.41
CA VAL A 101 -5.60 -1.29 -19.59
C VAL A 101 -7.11 -1.48 -19.63
N ASN A 102 -7.58 -2.71 -19.40
CA ASN A 102 -9.01 -3.02 -19.42
C ASN A 102 -9.77 -2.28 -18.30
N ALA A 103 -9.20 -2.23 -17.10
CA ALA A 103 -9.81 -1.58 -15.96
C ALA A 103 -9.89 -0.06 -16.17
N LEU A 104 -8.83 0.58 -16.67
CA LEU A 104 -8.81 2.01 -17.00
C LEU A 104 -9.78 2.37 -18.15
N ARG A 105 -10.12 1.41 -19.02
CA ARG A 105 -11.09 1.60 -20.12
C ARG A 105 -12.52 1.18 -19.76
N SER A 106 -12.77 0.71 -18.54
CA SER A 106 -14.06 0.14 -18.13
C SER A 106 -15.18 1.17 -18.00
N GLY A 107 -14.84 2.46 -17.87
CA GLY A 107 -15.80 3.52 -17.55
C GLY A 107 -16.14 3.63 -16.06
N ALA A 108 -15.51 2.83 -15.19
CA ALA A 108 -15.53 3.05 -13.75
C ALA A 108 -14.92 4.42 -13.37
N ASP A 109 -15.38 4.99 -12.26
CA ASP A 109 -14.84 6.26 -11.76
C ASP A 109 -13.40 6.09 -11.23
N VAL A 110 -13.11 4.93 -10.62
CA VAL A 110 -11.80 4.58 -10.05
C VAL A 110 -11.44 3.14 -10.42
N PHE A 111 -10.16 2.92 -10.66
CA PHE A 111 -9.55 1.60 -10.69
C PHE A 111 -8.62 1.44 -9.50
N MET A 112 -8.89 0.47 -8.63
CA MET A 112 -7.95 0.03 -7.61
C MET A 112 -7.06 -1.07 -8.19
N ALA A 113 -5.85 -0.67 -8.58
CA ALA A 113 -4.82 -1.59 -9.03
C ALA A 113 -4.23 -2.34 -7.83
N ASP A 114 -4.45 -3.65 -7.80
CA ASP A 114 -4.29 -4.43 -6.57
C ASP A 114 -2.95 -5.18 -6.52
N CYS A 115 -2.11 -4.81 -5.57
CA CYS A 115 -0.84 -5.48 -5.26
C CYS A 115 -0.99 -6.54 -4.13
N GLU A 116 -2.21 -6.79 -3.67
CA GLU A 116 -2.54 -7.69 -2.58
C GLU A 116 -3.33 -8.91 -3.08
N ASP A 117 -4.59 -9.08 -2.67
CA ASP A 117 -5.31 -10.35 -2.79
C ASP A 117 -5.55 -10.81 -4.23
N ALA A 118 -5.71 -9.88 -5.19
CA ALA A 118 -5.90 -10.24 -6.59
C ALA A 118 -4.59 -10.56 -7.33
N THR A 119 -3.42 -10.27 -6.76
CA THR A 119 -2.12 -10.47 -7.41
C THR A 119 -1.29 -11.50 -6.66
N ALA A 120 -0.97 -12.62 -7.31
CA ALA A 120 0.04 -13.55 -6.78
C ALA A 120 1.39 -12.80 -6.62
N PRO A 121 1.94 -12.68 -5.40
CA PRO A 121 3.04 -11.75 -5.10
C PRO A 121 4.42 -12.33 -5.47
N SER A 122 4.52 -12.95 -6.65
CA SER A 122 5.82 -13.38 -7.17
C SER A 122 6.69 -12.17 -7.47
N TRP A 123 8.01 -12.30 -7.31
CA TRP A 123 8.94 -11.20 -7.57
C TRP A 123 8.78 -10.60 -8.97
N ALA A 124 8.60 -11.47 -9.98
CA ALA A 124 8.36 -11.06 -11.35
C ALA A 124 7.03 -10.29 -11.51
N ASN A 125 5.95 -10.73 -10.86
CA ASN A 125 4.65 -10.06 -10.94
C ASN A 125 4.68 -8.67 -10.30
N VAL A 126 5.32 -8.54 -9.14
CA VAL A 126 5.40 -7.26 -8.42
C VAL A 126 6.21 -6.26 -9.23
N ILE A 127 7.40 -6.63 -9.72
CA ILE A 127 8.22 -5.71 -10.52
C ILE A 127 7.56 -5.37 -11.86
N ALA A 128 7.02 -6.36 -12.58
CA ALA A 128 6.30 -6.09 -13.84
C ALA A 128 5.07 -5.21 -13.62
N GLY A 129 4.34 -5.41 -12.52
CA GLY A 129 3.19 -4.60 -12.17
C GLY A 129 3.55 -3.16 -11.80
N GLN A 130 4.63 -2.92 -11.06
CA GLN A 130 5.13 -1.56 -10.81
C GLN A 130 5.51 -0.86 -12.11
N LEU A 131 6.20 -1.56 -13.03
CA LEU A 131 6.52 -1.01 -14.34
C LEU A 131 5.26 -0.67 -15.16
N ALA A 132 4.25 -1.53 -15.14
CA ALA A 132 2.98 -1.30 -15.82
C ALA A 132 2.22 -0.11 -15.24
N LEU A 133 2.21 0.06 -13.91
CA LEU A 133 1.64 1.23 -13.24
C LEU A 133 2.36 2.52 -13.61
N MET A 134 3.70 2.50 -13.65
CA MET A 134 4.51 3.63 -14.12
C MET A 134 4.14 4.05 -15.54
N GLN A 135 4.00 3.09 -16.45
CA GLN A 135 3.58 3.34 -17.84
C GLN A 135 2.13 3.84 -17.92
N ALA A 136 1.22 3.28 -17.13
CA ALA A 136 -0.19 3.70 -17.10
C ALA A 136 -0.34 5.17 -16.69
N VAL A 137 0.36 5.60 -15.64
CA VAL A 137 0.36 6.99 -15.16
C VAL A 137 0.94 7.94 -16.21
N ARG A 138 1.99 7.51 -16.93
CA ARG A 138 2.60 8.28 -18.03
C ARG A 138 1.83 8.22 -19.35
N ARG A 139 0.79 7.38 -19.45
CA ARG A 139 0.01 7.10 -20.66
C ARG A 139 0.83 6.48 -21.80
N GLU A 140 1.73 5.58 -21.42
CA GLU A 140 2.64 4.84 -22.30
C GLU A 140 2.29 3.34 -22.36
N LEU A 141 1.19 2.92 -21.71
CA LEU A 141 0.72 1.53 -21.62
C LEU A 141 -0.28 1.15 -22.72
#